data_AF-A0A0A0D4R5-F1
#
_entry.id   AF-A0A0A0D4R5-F1
#
_cell.length_a   1.000
_cell.length_b   1.000
_cell.length_c   1.000
_cell.angle_alpha   90.00
_cell.angle_beta   90.00
_cell.angle_gamma   90.00
#
_symmetry.space_group_name_H-M   'P 1'
#
loop_
_entity.id
_entity.type
_entity.pdbx_description
1 polymer ?
#
loop_
_entity_poly.entity_id
_entity_poly.type
_entity_poly.pdbx_seq_one_letter_code
_entity_poly.pdbx_strand_id
1 'polypeptide(L)'
;MADPRTETTRAASPDPDEADDAILSGLIEPGMTMAQAFQAEAIAALQAGDLDRAGKAEAHFSRLFLGIRRAIALRARLRQQREEARHAAERDHDDRQAQAADRRRRVAQGVTGSIAAVTAGATPADTEARERLTAELWDRAGRRPCRPSRH
;
A
#
# COMPACT_ATOMS: atom_id res chain seq x y z
N MET A 1 -26.96 4.10 36.42
CA MET A 1 -26.22 5.36 36.25
C MET A 1 -24.74 5.03 36.10
N ALA A 2 -24.15 5.47 34.98
CA ALA A 2 -22.73 5.61 34.59
C ALA A 2 -21.70 4.50 34.90
N ASP A 3 -21.30 3.78 33.85
CA ASP A 3 -19.95 3.22 33.63
C ASP A 3 -19.04 4.35 33.09
N PRO A 4 -17.74 4.40 33.42
CA PRO A 4 -16.79 4.59 32.33
C PRO A 4 -15.48 3.80 32.52
N ARG A 5 -15.39 2.64 31.85
CA ARG A 5 -14.12 2.07 31.39
C ARG A 5 -13.32 3.13 30.63
N THR A 6 -12.19 3.52 31.21
CA THR A 6 -11.19 4.38 30.59
C THR A 6 -10.45 3.55 29.52
N GLU A 7 -11.07 3.45 28.35
CA GLU A 7 -10.43 2.89 27.16
C GLU A 7 -9.35 3.89 26.72
N THR A 8 -8.11 3.61 27.10
CA THR A 8 -6.96 4.37 26.61
C THR A 8 -6.76 3.98 25.16
N THR A 9 -7.47 4.65 24.25
CA THR A 9 -7.23 4.56 22.81
C THR A 9 -5.80 5.00 22.57
N ARG A 10 -4.90 4.02 22.39
CA ARG A 10 -3.54 4.26 21.94
C ARG A 10 -3.66 4.91 20.56
N ALA A 11 -3.48 6.23 20.52
CA ALA A 11 -3.45 6.96 19.26
C ALA A 11 -2.48 6.24 18.32
N ALA A 12 -2.96 5.85 17.15
CA ALA A 12 -2.12 5.31 16.09
C ALA A 12 -0.99 6.32 15.87
N SER A 13 0.25 5.82 15.73
CA SER A 13 1.36 6.68 15.33
C SER A 13 0.95 7.40 14.05
N PRO A 14 1.08 8.74 13.97
CA PRO A 14 0.68 9.48 12.78
C PRO A 14 1.36 8.87 11.57
N ASP A 15 0.63 8.83 10.45
CA ASP A 15 1.22 8.49 9.16
C ASP A 15 2.47 9.38 9.01
N PRO A 16 3.65 8.82 8.68
CA PRO A 16 4.83 9.63 8.41
C PRO A 16 4.55 10.80 7.46
N ASP A 17 3.57 10.67 6.56
CA ASP A 17 3.12 11.73 5.66
C ASP A 17 2.43 12.89 6.38
N GLU A 18 1.61 12.58 7.38
CA GLU A 18 0.90 13.56 8.20
C GLU A 18 1.88 14.24 9.19
N ALA A 19 2.89 13.50 9.65
CA ALA A 19 3.96 14.04 10.48
C ALA A 19 4.90 14.98 9.71
N ASP A 20 5.35 14.59 8.51
CA ASP A 20 6.16 15.44 7.63
C ASP A 20 5.39 16.71 7.22
N ASP A 21 4.09 16.56 6.92
CA ASP A 21 3.20 17.67 6.56
C ASP A 21 2.99 18.63 7.73
N ALA A 22 2.82 18.11 8.95
CA ALA A 22 2.69 18.92 10.15
C ALA A 22 3.98 19.70 10.46
N ILE A 23 5.15 19.06 10.36
CA ILE A 23 6.45 19.70 10.56
C ILE A 23 6.64 20.85 9.56
N LEU A 24 6.39 20.59 8.27
CA LEU A 24 6.56 21.61 7.23
C LEU A 24 5.54 22.74 7.35
N SER A 25 4.29 22.43 7.72
CA SER A 25 3.26 23.46 7.97
C SER A 25 3.61 24.32 9.18
N GLY A 26 4.18 23.72 10.23
CA GLY A 26 4.70 24.44 11.40
C GLY A 26 5.89 25.35 11.11
N LEU A 27 6.56 25.20 9.97
CA LEU A 27 7.67 26.07 9.54
C LEU A 27 7.21 27.26 8.69
N ILE A 28 5.96 27.30 8.22
CA ILE A 28 5.45 28.36 7.35
C ILE A 28 5.44 29.70 8.09
N GLU A 29 4.86 29.74 9.28
CA GLU A 29 4.74 30.96 10.08
C GLU A 29 6.12 31.48 10.56
N PRO A 30 6.99 30.67 11.19
CA PRO A 30 8.34 31.10 11.53
C PRO A 30 9.16 31.55 10.31
N GLY A 31 9.01 30.87 9.17
CA GLY A 31 9.67 31.23 7.92
C GLY A 31 9.22 32.57 7.37
N MET A 32 7.91 32.88 7.41
CA MET A 32 7.39 34.20 7.03
C MET A 32 7.90 35.29 7.97
N THR A 33 7.93 35.06 9.27
CA THR A 33 8.48 36.02 10.23
C THR A 33 9.94 36.33 9.95
N MET A 34 10.78 35.31 9.69
CA MET A 34 12.18 35.53 9.31
C MET A 34 12.31 36.30 7.99
N ALA A 35 11.50 35.96 6.98
CA ALA A 35 11.51 36.64 5.69
C ALA A 35 11.18 38.13 5.83
N GLN A 36 10.17 38.47 6.63
CA GLN A 36 9.80 39.86 6.93
C GLN A 36 10.90 40.60 7.68
N ALA A 37 11.57 39.94 8.63
CA ALA A 37 12.68 40.53 9.37
C ALA A 37 13.87 40.87 8.46
N PHE A 38 14.26 39.98 7.54
CA PHE A 38 15.32 40.27 6.58
C PHE A 38 14.94 41.39 5.61
N GLN A 39 13.69 41.44 5.16
CA GLN A 39 13.21 42.55 4.33
C GLN A 39 13.26 43.89 5.06
N ALA A 40 12.80 43.92 6.32
CA ALA A 40 12.84 45.13 7.14
C ALA A 40 14.28 45.60 7.39
N GLU A 41 15.20 44.67 7.67
CA GLU A 41 16.62 45.00 7.85
C GLU A 41 17.25 45.56 6.56
N ALA A 42 16.96 44.94 5.41
CA ALA A 42 17.44 45.43 4.12
C ALA A 42 16.95 46.86 3.84
N ILE A 43 15.67 47.13 4.07
CA ILE A 43 15.08 48.47 3.87
C ILE A 43 15.72 49.49 4.80
N ALA A 44 15.90 49.16 6.08
CA ALA A 44 16.53 50.05 7.05
C ALA A 44 18.00 50.35 6.68
N ALA A 45 18.75 49.35 6.23
CA ALA A 45 20.13 49.52 5.77
C ALA A 45 20.22 50.40 4.51
N LEU A 46 19.30 50.23 3.55
CA LEU A 46 19.20 51.09 2.37
C LEU A 46 18.91 52.54 2.74
N GLN A 47 18.00 52.78 3.69
CA GLN A 47 17.69 54.13 4.18
C GLN A 47 18.89 54.79 4.89
N ALA A 48 19.74 53.98 5.54
CA ALA A 48 20.97 54.45 6.18
C ALA A 48 22.16 54.58 5.21
N GLY A 49 22.01 54.19 3.94
CA GLY A 49 23.10 54.18 2.95
C GLY A 49 24.14 53.06 3.17
N ASP A 50 23.84 52.06 4.01
CA ASP A 50 24.71 50.92 4.30
C ASP A 50 24.43 49.77 3.33
N LEU A 51 25.12 49.80 2.18
CA LEU A 51 24.94 48.81 1.13
C LEU A 51 25.46 47.41 1.51
N ASP A 52 26.50 47.31 2.36
CA ASP A 52 27.03 46.01 2.80
C ASP A 52 25.99 45.28 3.66
N ARG A 53 25.38 46.00 4.60
CA ARG A 53 24.34 45.44 5.45
C ARG A 53 23.07 45.09 4.66
N ALA A 54 22.68 45.92 3.69
CA ALA A 54 21.55 45.62 2.81
C ALA A 54 21.80 44.34 1.98
N GLY A 55 23.00 44.21 1.40
CA GLY A 55 23.38 43.02 0.64
C GLY A 55 23.44 41.74 1.49
N LYS A 56 23.90 41.84 2.74
CA LYS A 56 23.83 40.72 3.69
C LYS A 56 22.39 40.29 3.96
N ALA A 57 21.49 41.22 4.23
CA ALA A 57 20.08 40.90 4.49
C ALA A 57 19.41 40.23 3.28
N GLU A 58 19.67 40.72 2.06
CA GLU A 58 19.21 40.11 0.80
C GLU A 58 19.73 38.67 0.64
N ALA A 59 21.02 38.44 0.93
CA ALA A 59 21.61 37.10 0.84
C ALA A 59 20.96 36.10 1.82
N HIS A 60 20.62 36.53 3.04
CA HIS A 60 19.91 35.69 4.01
C HIS A 60 18.49 35.38 3.53
N PHE A 61 17.75 36.38 3.02
CA PHE A 61 16.43 36.19 2.44
C PHE A 61 16.46 35.19 1.27
N SER A 62 17.41 35.36 0.33
CA SER A 62 17.55 34.50 -0.84
C SER A 62 17.86 33.05 -0.47
N ARG A 63 18.73 32.83 0.53
CA ARG A 63 19.04 31.50 1.04
C ARG A 63 17.82 30.84 1.69
N LEU A 64 17.07 31.58 2.50
CA LEU A 64 15.83 31.11 3.12
C LEU A 64 14.82 30.66 2.06
N PHE A 65 14.56 31.51 1.08
CA PHE A 65 13.59 31.22 0.02
C PHE A 65 14.01 30.04 -0.86
N LEU A 66 15.30 29.90 -1.16
CA LEU A 66 15.82 28.73 -1.86
C LEU A 66 15.64 27.44 -1.04
N GLY A 67 15.85 27.51 0.28
CA GLY A 67 15.59 26.41 1.20
C GLY A 67 14.12 25.96 1.17
N ILE A 68 13.18 26.92 1.24
CA ILE A 68 11.74 26.66 1.15
C ILE A 68 11.38 26.00 -0.18
N ARG A 69 11.86 26.53 -1.31
CA ARG A 69 11.62 25.93 -2.64
C ARG A 69 12.12 24.49 -2.73
N ARG A 70 13.30 24.20 -2.19
CA ARG A 70 13.87 22.84 -2.16
C ARG A 70 13.05 21.88 -1.31
N ALA A 71 12.58 22.34 -0.15
CA ALA A 71 11.72 21.54 0.72
C ALA A 71 10.39 21.17 0.02
N ILE A 72 9.76 22.13 -0.65
CA ILE A 72 8.52 21.90 -1.43
C ILE A 72 8.79 20.89 -2.56
N ALA A 73 9.88 21.06 -3.31
CA ALA A 73 10.25 20.15 -4.40
C ALA A 73 10.53 18.72 -3.89
N LEU A 74 11.22 18.59 -2.75
CA LEU A 74 11.48 17.31 -2.13
C LEU A 74 10.19 16.61 -1.70
N ARG A 75 9.25 17.35 -1.08
CA ARG A 75 7.92 16.83 -0.70
C ARG A 75 7.14 16.33 -1.90
N ALA A 76 7.09 17.11 -2.99
CA ALA A 76 6.44 16.69 -4.24
C ALA A 76 7.04 15.39 -4.79
N ARG A 77 8.38 15.29 -4.79
CA ARG A 77 9.09 14.09 -5.23
C ARG A 77 8.81 12.87 -4.35
N LEU A 78 8.79 13.02 -3.03
CA LEU A 78 8.52 11.90 -2.11
C LEU A 78 7.09 11.37 -2.27
N ARG A 79 6.10 12.25 -2.45
CA ARG A 79 4.73 11.83 -2.74
C ARG A 79 4.63 11.05 -4.04
N GLN A 80 5.25 11.56 -5.09
CA GLN A 80 5.30 10.87 -6.38
C GLN A 80 5.92 9.47 -6.24
N GLN A 81 7.03 9.33 -5.52
CA GLN A 81 7.66 8.02 -5.30
C GLN A 81 6.76 7.04 -4.55
N ARG A 82 6.00 7.51 -3.56
CA ARG A 82 5.06 6.69 -2.81
C ARG A 82 3.87 6.26 -3.69
N GLU A 83 3.32 7.16 -4.49
CA GLU A 83 2.25 6.85 -5.45
C GLU A 83 2.73 5.83 -6.50
N GLU A 84 3.92 6.00 -7.05
CA GLU A 84 4.54 5.05 -7.97
C GLU A 84 4.73 3.67 -7.33
N ALA A 85 5.16 3.62 -6.07
CA ALA A 85 5.32 2.37 -5.32
C ALA A 85 3.97 1.69 -5.05
N ARG A 86 2.92 2.45 -4.71
CA ARG A 86 1.55 1.93 -4.54
C ARG A 86 1.03 1.34 -5.85
N HIS A 87 1.16 2.07 -6.95
CA HIS A 87 0.77 1.58 -8.28
C HIS A 87 1.59 0.39 -8.77
N ALA A 88 2.87 0.29 -8.38
CA ALA A 88 3.67 -0.90 -8.65
C ALA A 88 3.14 -2.11 -7.87
N ALA A 89 2.83 -1.94 -6.58
CA ALA A 89 2.27 -3.01 -5.74
C ALA A 89 0.89 -3.49 -6.22
N GLU A 90 0.03 -2.56 -6.66
CA GLU A 90 -1.28 -2.87 -7.25
C GLU A 90 -1.12 -3.71 -8.53
N ARG A 91 -0.25 -3.28 -9.46
CA ARG A 91 0.05 -4.02 -10.69
C ARG A 91 0.57 -5.42 -10.42
N ASP A 92 1.52 -5.54 -9.49
CA ASP A 92 2.05 -6.83 -9.05
C ASP A 92 0.96 -7.78 -8.53
N HIS A 93 0.00 -7.23 -7.79
CA HIS A 93 -1.10 -8.00 -7.24
C HIS A 93 -2.06 -8.46 -8.34
N ASP A 94 -2.42 -7.57 -9.26
CA ASP A 94 -3.27 -7.90 -10.42
C ASP A 94 -2.61 -8.95 -11.32
N ASP A 95 -1.31 -8.84 -11.58
CA ASP A 95 -0.55 -9.82 -12.34
C ASP A 95 -0.57 -11.21 -11.68
N ARG A 96 -0.37 -11.27 -10.36
CA ARG A 96 -0.46 -12.53 -9.61
C ARG A 96 -1.87 -13.12 -9.69
N GLN A 97 -2.90 -12.29 -9.62
CA GLN A 97 -4.28 -12.76 -9.75
C GLN A 97 -4.58 -13.30 -11.15
N ALA A 98 -4.15 -12.60 -12.20
CA ALA A 98 -4.29 -13.03 -13.57
C ALA A 98 -3.59 -14.38 -13.80
N GLN A 99 -2.35 -14.52 -13.32
CA GLN A 99 -1.62 -15.79 -13.39
C GLN A 99 -2.33 -16.92 -12.64
N ALA A 100 -2.91 -16.63 -11.46
CA ALA A 100 -3.67 -17.62 -10.71
C ALA A 100 -4.95 -18.06 -11.45
N ALA A 101 -5.66 -17.11 -12.06
CA ALA A 101 -6.84 -17.40 -12.89
C ALA A 101 -6.47 -18.25 -14.11
N ASP A 102 -5.38 -17.92 -14.80
CA ASP A 102 -4.88 -18.69 -15.94
C ASP A 102 -4.50 -20.11 -15.56
N ARG A 103 -3.80 -20.30 -14.43
CA ARG A 103 -3.48 -21.64 -13.91
C ARG A 103 -4.76 -22.44 -13.66
N ARG A 104 -5.77 -21.86 -13.00
CA ARG A 104 -7.05 -22.53 -12.75
C ARG A 104 -7.75 -22.90 -14.06
N ARG A 105 -7.73 -22.01 -15.05
CA ARG A 105 -8.32 -22.25 -16.37
C ARG A 105 -7.67 -23.42 -17.09
N ARG A 106 -6.33 -23.48 -17.10
CA ARG A 106 -5.59 -24.59 -17.70
C ARG A 106 -5.87 -25.92 -16.99
N VAL A 107 -5.92 -25.91 -15.65
CA VAL A 107 -6.28 -27.11 -14.87
C VAL A 107 -7.68 -27.57 -15.21
N ALA A 108 -8.66 -26.67 -15.24
CA ALA A 108 -10.04 -27.01 -15.59
C ALA A 108 -10.14 -27.58 -17.01
N GLN A 109 -9.48 -26.97 -17.99
CA GLN A 109 -9.42 -27.49 -19.36
C GLN A 109 -8.77 -28.87 -19.44
N GLY A 110 -7.66 -29.09 -18.73
CA GLY A 110 -6.99 -30.38 -18.66
C GLY A 110 -7.84 -31.48 -18.03
N VAL A 111 -8.57 -31.16 -16.96
CA VAL A 111 -9.52 -32.08 -16.30
C VAL A 111 -10.66 -32.42 -17.24
N THR A 112 -11.32 -31.42 -17.84
CA THR A 112 -12.41 -31.63 -18.79
C THR A 112 -11.96 -32.45 -20.00
N GLY A 113 -10.77 -32.15 -20.54
CA GLY A 113 -10.18 -32.90 -21.64
C GLY A 113 -9.87 -34.36 -21.27
N SER A 114 -9.36 -34.61 -20.05
CA SER A 114 -9.09 -35.96 -19.56
C SER A 114 -10.37 -36.76 -19.36
N ILE A 115 -11.42 -36.14 -18.81
CA ILE A 115 -12.75 -36.75 -18.67
C ILE A 115 -13.30 -37.09 -20.06
N ALA A 116 -13.28 -36.12 -21.00
CA ALA A 116 -13.76 -36.32 -22.35
C ALA A 116 -13.02 -37.46 -23.08
N ALA A 117 -11.69 -37.52 -22.96
CA ALA A 117 -10.87 -38.59 -23.55
C ALA A 117 -11.19 -39.97 -22.98
N VAL A 118 -11.39 -40.05 -21.66
CA VAL A 118 -11.81 -41.28 -20.97
C VAL A 118 -13.21 -41.73 -21.42
N THR A 119 -14.14 -40.80 -21.64
CA THR A 119 -15.50 -41.11 -22.07
C THR A 119 -15.64 -41.39 -23.56
N ALA A 120 -14.74 -40.87 -24.41
CA ALA A 120 -14.83 -41.01 -25.86
C ALA A 120 -14.64 -42.45 -26.37
N GLY A 121 -14.03 -43.33 -25.56
CA GLY A 121 -13.86 -44.75 -25.87
C GLY A 121 -14.63 -45.70 -24.95
N ALA A 122 -15.47 -45.17 -24.05
CA ALA A 122 -16.20 -45.97 -23.08
C ALA A 122 -17.52 -46.50 -23.65
N THR A 123 -17.80 -47.79 -23.44
CA THR A 123 -19.11 -48.34 -23.74
C THR A 123 -20.12 -47.99 -22.64
N PRO A 124 -21.44 -48.09 -22.87
CA PRO A 124 -22.44 -47.85 -21.83
C PRO A 124 -22.22 -48.73 -20.58
N ALA A 125 -21.76 -49.97 -20.76
CA ALA A 125 -21.45 -50.89 -19.68
C ALA A 125 -20.22 -50.44 -18.85
N ASP A 126 -19.20 -49.86 -19.50
CA ASP A 126 -18.02 -49.32 -18.81
C ASP A 126 -18.36 -48.10 -17.96
N THR A 127 -19.31 -47.28 -18.44
CA THR A 127 -19.81 -46.11 -17.72
C THR A 127 -20.58 -46.53 -16.46
N GLU A 128 -21.47 -47.51 -16.57
CA GLU A 128 -22.26 -48.02 -15.45
C GLU A 128 -21.38 -48.73 -14.39
N ALA A 129 -20.38 -49.51 -14.83
CA ALA A 129 -19.42 -50.16 -13.93
C ALA A 129 -18.60 -49.12 -13.14
N ARG A 130 -18.22 -48.02 -13.80
CA ARG A 130 -17.46 -46.92 -13.18
C ARG A 130 -18.30 -46.15 -12.17
N GLU A 131 -19.57 -45.88 -12.46
CA GLU A 131 -20.49 -45.23 -11.51
C GLU A 131 -20.69 -46.06 -10.25
N ARG A 132 -20.88 -47.38 -10.38
CA ARG A 132 -20.97 -48.31 -9.23
C ARG A 132 -19.71 -48.31 -8.38
N LEU A 133 -18.53 -48.39 -9.00
CA LEU A 133 -17.24 -48.31 -8.30
C LEU A 133 -17.05 -46.97 -7.57
N THR A 134 -17.49 -45.87 -8.18
CA THR A 134 -17.37 -44.54 -7.58
C THR A 134 -18.30 -44.42 -6.37
N ALA A 135 -19.53 -44.93 -6.46
CA ALA A 135 -20.48 -44.99 -5.35
C ALA A 135 -19.96 -45.86 -4.19
N GLU A 136 -19.39 -47.04 -4.48
CA GLU A 136 -18.78 -47.90 -3.46
C GLU A 136 -17.58 -47.25 -2.75
N LEU A 137 -16.76 -46.49 -3.48
CA LEU A 137 -15.64 -45.75 -2.91
C LEU A 137 -16.11 -44.61 -1.99
N TRP A 138 -17.15 -43.89 -2.37
CA TRP A 138 -17.74 -42.85 -1.51
C TRP A 138 -18.42 -43.44 -0.28
N ASP A 139 -19.12 -44.57 -0.40
CA ASP A 139 -19.71 -45.26 0.75
C ASP A 139 -18.62 -45.76 1.73
N ARG A 140 -17.50 -46.26 1.19
CA ARG A 140 -16.33 -46.65 1.99
C ARG A 140 -15.65 -45.46 2.66
N ALA A 141 -15.57 -44.31 2.00
CA ALA A 141 -14.96 -43.09 2.54
C ALA A 141 -15.85 -42.38 3.58
N GLY A 142 -17.17 -42.46 3.42
CA GLY A 142 -18.16 -41.95 4.39
C GLY A 142 -18.25 -42.80 5.66
N ARG A 143 -17.94 -44.10 5.56
CA ARG A 143 -17.76 -44.98 6.72
C ARG A 143 -16.40 -44.71 7.37
N ARG A 144 -16.36 -43.78 8.33
CA ARG A 144 -15.23 -43.71 9.28
C ARG A 144 -15.01 -45.12 9.87
N PRO A 145 -13.82 -45.72 9.79
CA PRO A 145 -13.58 -46.98 10.47
C PRO A 145 -13.72 -46.75 11.97
N CYS A 146 -14.68 -47.43 12.61
CA CYS A 146 -14.70 -47.56 14.06
C CYS A 146 -13.37 -48.16 14.49
N ARG A 147 -12.56 -47.36 15.17
CA ARG A 147 -11.31 -47.81 15.79
C ARG A 147 -11.66 -48.96 16.74
N PRO A 148 -11.03 -50.15 16.64
CA PRO A 148 -11.29 -51.20 17.61
C PRO A 148 -10.82 -50.73 18.99
N SER A 149 -11.75 -50.70 19.95
CA SER A 149 -11.47 -50.50 21.37
C SER A 149 -10.58 -51.64 21.85
N ARG A 150 -9.33 -51.31 22.18
CA ARG A 150 -8.42 -52.23 22.87
C ARG A 150 -8.99 -52.48 24.28
N HIS A 151 -9.40 -53.70 24.54
CA HIS A 151 -9.51 -54.28 25.89
C HIS A 151 -8.27 -55.13 26.16
#